data_AF-A0A3D1YP63-F1
#
_entry.id   AF-A0A3D1YP63-F1
#
_cell.length_a   1.000
_cell.length_b   1.000
_cell.length_c   1.000
_cell.angle_alpha   90.00
_cell.angle_beta   90.00
_cell.angle_gamma   90.00
#
_symmetry.space_group_name_H-M   'P 1'
#
loop_
_entity.id
_entity.type
_entity.pdbx_description
1 polymer ?
#
loop_
_entity_poly.entity_id
_entity_poly.type
_entity_poly.pdbx_seq_one_letter_code
_entity_poly.pdbx_strand_id
1 'polypeptide(L)' 'MLAKLLEWFLGALPFFFGLAFLAPLSVQVMAEFGVDTIGGVDMWTVALIIFGAWGGVASWTGRWI' A
#
# COMPACT_ATOMS: atom_id res chain seq x y z
N MET A 1 -9.15 -26.98 -0.11
CA MET A 1 -7.88 -26.21 -0.11
C MET A 1 -7.99 -24.91 -0.89
N LEU A 2 -8.46 -24.94 -2.15
CA LEU A 2 -8.59 -23.74 -2.98
C LEU A 2 -9.40 -22.61 -2.33
N ALA A 3 -10.56 -22.93 -1.74
CA ALA A 3 -11.41 -21.93 -1.07
C ALA A 3 -10.69 -21.19 0.07
N LYS A 4 -9.96 -21.92 0.92
CA LYS A 4 -9.16 -21.32 2.01
C LYS A 4 -8.03 -20.43 1.50
N LEU A 5 -7.45 -20.80 0.37
CA LEU A 5 -6.39 -20.05 -0.30
C LEU A 5 -6.93 -18.74 -0.88
N LEU A 6 -8.11 -18.80 -1.51
CA LEU A 6 -8.81 -17.64 -2.04
C LEU A 6 -9.24 -16.69 -0.91
N GLU A 7 -9.76 -17.23 0.18
CA GLU A 7 -10.15 -16.44 1.36
C GLU A 7 -8.95 -15.69 1.96
N TRP A 8 -7.82 -16.37 2.12
CA TRP A 8 -6.57 -15.74 2.56
C TRP A 8 -6.08 -14.65 1.60
N PHE A 9 -6.11 -14.93 0.30
CA PHE A 9 -5.69 -13.96 -0.71
C PHE A 9 -6.59 -12.71 -0.72
N LEU A 10 -7.91 -12.91 -0.67
CA LEU A 10 -8.88 -11.81 -0.63
C LEU A 10 -8.77 -11.02 0.68
N GLY A 11 -8.46 -11.68 1.80
CA GLY A 11 -8.20 -11.02 3.07
C GLY A 11 -6.93 -10.16 3.05
N ALA A 12 -5.89 -10.59 2.34
CA ALA A 12 -4.65 -9.84 2.15
C ALA A 12 -4.69 -8.84 0.98
N LEU A 13 -5.79 -8.78 0.23
CA LEU A 13 -5.95 -7.92 -0.93
C LEU A 13 -5.68 -6.43 -0.63
N PRO A 14 -6.13 -5.85 0.51
CA PRO A 14 -5.81 -4.46 0.85
C PRO A 14 -4.31 -4.22 1.01
N PHE A 15 -3.58 -5.19 1.58
CA PHE A 15 -2.12 -5.09 1.73
C PHE A 15 -1.41 -5.09 0.37
N PHE A 16 -1.76 -6.02 -0.52
CA PHE A 16 -1.20 -6.05 -1.86
C PHE A 16 -1.58 -4.81 -2.66
N PHE A 17 -2.80 -4.31 -2.52
CA PHE A 17 -3.24 -3.07 -3.16
C PHE A 17 -2.45 -1.85 -2.64
N GLY A 18 -2.21 -1.77 -1.33
CA GLY A 18 -1.39 -0.74 -0.72
C GLY A 18 0.03 -0.70 -1.31
N LEU A 19 0.69 -1.85 -1.38
CA LEU A 19 2.09 -1.93 -1.83
C LEU A 19 2.24 -1.86 -3.35
N ALA A 20 1.42 -2.59 -4.11
CA ALA A 20 1.61 -2.75 -5.54
C ALA A 20 0.90 -1.67 -6.37
N PHE A 21 -0.07 -0.96 -5.79
CA PHE A 21 -0.83 0.08 -6.50
C PHE A 21 -0.71 1.45 -5.82
N LEU A 22 -1.12 1.59 -4.55
CA LEU A 22 -1.18 2.92 -3.91
C LEU A 22 0.19 3.54 -3.70
N ALA A 23 1.20 2.76 -3.30
CA ALA A 23 2.56 3.27 -3.14
C ALA A 23 3.16 3.78 -4.46
N PRO A 24 3.21 2.99 -5.55
CA PRO A 24 3.66 3.47 -6.86
C PRO A 24 2.86 4.66 -7.39
N LEU A 25 1.53 4.65 -7.23
CA LEU A 25 0.68 5.76 -7.65
C LEU A 25 1.05 7.03 -6.91
N SER A 26 1.25 6.95 -5.60
CA SER A 26 1.59 8.12 -4.78
C SER A 26 2.96 8.67 -5.12
N VAL A 27 3.95 7.82 -5.38
CA VAL A 27 5.27 8.27 -5.86
C VAL A 27 5.14 9.00 -7.20
N GLN A 28 4.39 8.44 -8.15
CA GLN A 28 4.18 9.08 -9.47
C GLN A 28 3.46 10.42 -9.35
N VAL A 29 2.42 10.50 -8.52
CA VAL A 29 1.70 11.74 -8.26
C VAL A 29 2.63 12.77 -7.63
N MET A 30 3.40 12.40 -6.61
CA MET A 30 4.31 13.35 -5.94
C MET A 30 5.45 13.82 -6.85
N ALA A 31 5.96 12.96 -7.73
CA ALA A 31 6.95 13.32 -8.75
C ALA A 31 6.40 14.38 -9.73
N GLU A 32 5.12 14.30 -10.12
CA GLU A 32 4.47 15.33 -10.96
C GLU A 32 4.44 16.71 -10.28
N PHE A 33 4.43 16.74 -8.94
CA PHE A 33 4.52 17.96 -8.15
C PHE A 33 5.96 18.35 -7.77
N GLY A 34 6.98 17.65 -8.30
CA GLY A 34 8.39 17.90 -8.01
C GLY A 34 8.82 17.48 -6.59
N VAL A 35 8.10 16.55 -5.96
CA VAL A 35 8.40 16.05 -4.62
C VAL A 35 8.95 14.63 -4.69
N ASP A 36 10.27 14.53 -4.76
CA ASP A 36 10.98 13.23 -4.78
C ASP A 36 11.39 12.76 -3.37
N THR A 37 11.41 13.68 -2.39
CA THR A 37 11.77 13.37 -1.00
C THR A 37 10.89 14.14 -0.01
N ILE A 38 10.67 13.55 1.17
CA ILE A 38 10.01 14.19 2.30
C ILE A 38 10.95 14.13 3.50
N GLY A 39 11.40 15.29 3.98
CA GLY A 39 12.34 15.36 5.11
C GLY A 39 13.69 14.68 4.85
N GLY A 40 14.14 14.64 3.60
CA GLY A 40 15.36 13.94 3.18
C GLY A 40 15.20 12.42 2.99
N VAL A 41 14.00 11.88 3.18
CA VAL A 41 13.68 10.48 2.92
C VAL A 41 13.06 10.36 1.53
N ASP A 42 13.53 9.38 0.77
CA ASP A 42 13.02 9.05 -0.56
C ASP A 42 11.50 8.74 -0.54
N MET A 43 10.78 9.25 -1.54
CA MET A 43 9.33 9.14 -1.62
C MET A 43 8.84 7.69 -1.71
N TRP A 44 9.58 6.75 -2.31
CA TRP A 44 9.21 5.33 -2.30
C TRP A 44 9.21 4.78 -0.89
N THR A 45 10.23 5.12 -0.10
CA THR A 45 10.32 4.66 1.29
C THR A 45 9.13 5.17 2.09
N VAL A 46 8.80 6.45 1.94
CA VAL A 46 7.64 7.05 2.61
C VAL A 46 6.33 6.38 2.18
N ALA A 47 6.12 6.23 0.87
CA ALA A 47 4.91 5.64 0.32
C ALA A 47 4.73 4.17 0.76
N LEU A 48 5.79 3.36 0.71
CA LEU A 48 5.73 1.96 1.13
C LEU A 48 5.40 1.81 2.62
N ILE A 49 5.95 2.68 3.47
CA ILE A 49 5.63 2.67 4.91
C ILE A 49 4.14 3.00 5.11
N ILE A 50 3.66 4.09 4.50
CA ILE A 50 2.28 4.55 4.68
C ILE A 50 1.28 3.51 4.16
N PHE A 51 1.43 3.06 2.91
CA PHE A 51 0.47 2.16 2.29
C PHE A 51 0.65 0.70 2.69
N GLY A 52 1.85 0.30 3.11
CA GLY A 52 2.07 -0.98 3.78
C GLY A 52 1.39 -1.04 5.14
N ALA A 53 1.51 0.02 5.95
CA ALA A 53 0.84 0.12 7.24
C ALA A 53 -0.69 0.17 7.08
N TRP A 54 -1.20 1.04 6.21
CA TRP A 54 -2.63 1.10 5.90
C TRP A 54 -3.16 -0.24 5.39
N GLY A 55 -2.47 -0.86 4.42
CA GLY A 55 -2.88 -2.13 3.83
C GLY A 55 -2.86 -3.29 4.83
N GLY A 56 -1.90 -3.28 5.76
CA GLY A 56 -1.85 -4.24 6.87
C GLY A 56 -3.02 -4.07 7.83
N VAL A 57 -3.32 -2.82 8.25
CA VAL A 57 -4.47 -2.52 9.11
C VAL A 57 -5.80 -2.86 8.41
N ALA A 58 -5.93 -2.54 7.13
CA ALA A 58 -7.11 -2.82 6.34
C ALA A 58 -7.35 -4.34 6.17
N SER A 59 -6.27 -5.10 5.98
CA SER A 59 -6.34 -6.56 5.88
C SER A 59 -6.70 -7.21 7.24
N TRP A 60 -6.21 -6.66 8.36
CA TRP A 60 -6.55 -7.16 9.69
C TRP A 60 -8.01 -6.84 10.08
N THR A 61 -8.46 -5.62 9.81
CA THR A 61 -9.82 -5.18 10.17
C THR A 61 -10.89 -5.66 9.18
N GLY A 62 -10.48 -6.18 8.02
CA GLY A 62 -11.39 -6.52 6.92
C GLY A 62 -12.09 -5.29 6.30
N ARG A 63 -11.56 -4.09 6.55
CA ARG A 63 -12.16 -2.82 6.14
C ARG A 63 -11.14 -1.99 5.36
N TRP A 64 -11.58 -1.45 4.24
CA TRP A 64 -10.75 -0.59 3.38
C TRP A 64 -10.74 0.88 3.84
N ILE A 65 -11.70 1.27 4.70
CA ILE A 65 -11.88 2.62 5.26
C ILE A 65 -12.25 2.55 6.75
#